data_AF-A0A7C8I4M5-F1
#
_entry.id   AF-A0A7C8I4M5-F1
#
_cell.length_a   1.000
_cell.length_b   1.000
_cell.length_c   1.000
_cell.angle_alpha   90.00
_cell.angle_beta   90.00
_cell.angle_gamma   90.00
#
_symmetry.space_group_name_H-M   'P 1'
#
loop_
_entity.id
_entity.type
_entity.pdbx_description
1 polymer ?
#
loop_
_entity_poly.entity_id
_entity_poly.type
_entity_poly.pdbx_seq_one_letter_code
_entity_poly.pdbx_strand_id
1 'polypeptide(L)'
;MPWPPNRVLYPEGGYYRLDGEHVKTDVGDGSDTTLFMVPDALIREHSKVIDSALSKVSPGTERRVRLPNINPAHFNWYVEWLFSGRLWIFVQNRVPHNWEGHEVAESEEFERWLLCLRLSSAVKDSDFRDALVDGFIEWISQLDRDYGWEYGVKVAWAVDAYAGSESPMRELAADAAFRNWDTSDFTKLTETRATPLWFCGLVLAKATAARHFGNDRTKHPLPPKEITTTCEYHEHDNHGKICYKKRRPF
;
A
#
# COMPACT_ATOMS: atom_id res chain seq x y z
N MET A 1 -15.20 9.62 12.38
CA MET A 1 -15.47 11.08 12.37
C MET A 1 -14.45 11.73 11.47
N PRO A 2 -14.84 12.53 10.46
CA PRO A 2 -13.90 13.37 9.75
C PRO A 2 -13.35 14.43 10.73
N TRP A 3 -12.03 14.58 10.77
CA TRP A 3 -11.36 15.52 11.67
C TRP A 3 -11.63 16.97 11.23
N PRO A 4 -11.76 17.92 12.17
CA PRO A 4 -11.96 19.33 11.83
C PRO A 4 -10.73 19.88 11.08
N PRO A 5 -10.93 20.72 10.05
CA PRO A 5 -9.83 21.39 9.39
C PRO A 5 -9.02 22.22 10.42
N ASN A 6 -7.69 22.09 10.38
CA ASN A 6 -6.69 22.80 11.19
C ASN A 6 -6.36 22.26 12.60
N ARG A 7 -6.77 21.03 12.97
CA ARG A 7 -6.23 20.38 14.18
C ARG A 7 -5.99 18.89 13.96
N VAL A 8 -4.74 18.47 13.98
CA VAL A 8 -4.38 17.06 14.14
C VAL A 8 -4.01 16.85 15.61
N LEU A 9 -4.88 16.17 16.36
CA LEU A 9 -4.60 15.72 17.72
C LEU A 9 -4.05 14.29 17.63
N TYR A 10 -2.85 14.05 18.16
CA TYR A 10 -2.26 12.72 18.24
C TYR A 10 -2.55 12.05 19.59
N PRO A 11 -2.57 10.69 19.64
CA PRO A 11 -2.90 9.92 20.85
C PRO A 11 -2.02 10.21 22.06
N GLU A 12 -0.82 10.76 21.86
CA GLU A 12 0.14 11.01 22.94
C GLU A 12 0.16 12.48 23.43
N GLY A 13 -0.74 13.34 22.96
CA GLY A 13 -0.84 14.73 23.45
C GLY A 13 0.34 15.63 23.08
N GLY A 14 1.26 15.17 22.23
CA GLY A 14 2.33 15.99 21.66
C GLY A 14 1.80 16.91 20.57
N TYR A 15 1.80 18.22 20.80
CA TYR A 15 1.62 19.20 19.74
C TYR A 15 2.94 19.35 18.99
N TYR A 16 2.94 19.10 17.68
CA TYR A 16 4.01 19.64 16.85
C TYR A 16 3.92 21.16 16.92
N ARG A 17 4.97 21.78 17.47
CA ARG A 17 5.16 23.23 17.39
C ARG A 17 5.13 23.62 15.92
N LEU A 18 4.13 24.41 15.53
CA LEU A 18 4.00 24.98 14.17
C LEU A 18 5.11 25.99 13.85
N ASP A 19 6.01 26.22 14.79
CA ASP A 19 7.14 27.13 14.77
C ASP A 19 8.24 26.70 13.77
N GLY A 20 8.09 25.55 13.10
CA GLY A 20 9.02 25.02 12.10
C GLY A 20 8.71 25.44 10.65
N GLU A 21 9.66 25.21 9.75
CA GLU A 21 9.43 25.37 8.31
C GLU A 21 8.41 24.33 7.81
N HIS A 22 7.47 24.79 6.98
CA HIS A 22 6.44 23.95 6.37
C HIS A 22 6.52 24.03 4.86
N VAL A 23 6.19 22.91 4.21
CA VAL A 23 5.99 22.82 2.77
C VAL A 23 4.50 22.92 2.48
N LYS A 24 4.16 23.79 1.53
CA LYS A 24 2.83 23.87 0.93
C LYS A 24 2.72 22.84 -0.19
N THR A 25 1.79 21.91 -0.08
CA THR A 25 1.55 20.89 -1.11
C THR A 25 0.17 21.08 -1.71
N ASP A 26 0.11 21.53 -2.97
CA ASP A 26 -1.14 21.57 -3.74
C ASP A 26 -1.40 20.18 -4.31
N VAL A 27 -2.51 19.55 -3.94
CA VAL A 27 -2.85 18.18 -4.33
C VAL A 27 -4.18 18.20 -5.08
N GLY A 28 -4.26 17.52 -6.22
CA GLY A 28 -5.44 17.50 -7.08
C GLY A 28 -5.29 18.38 -8.32
N ASP A 29 -6.36 18.50 -9.09
CA ASP A 29 -6.40 19.22 -10.35
C ASP A 29 -7.51 20.27 -10.37
N GLY A 30 -7.25 21.42 -10.98
CA GLY A 30 -8.25 22.48 -11.18
C GLY A 30 -8.91 22.93 -9.87
N SER A 31 -10.25 22.96 -9.86
CA SER A 31 -11.06 23.36 -8.72
C SER A 31 -11.00 22.39 -7.53
N ASP A 32 -10.55 21.15 -7.75
CA ASP A 32 -10.48 20.11 -6.72
C ASP A 32 -9.11 20.10 -6.01
N THR A 33 -8.29 21.14 -6.24
CA THR A 33 -6.99 21.29 -5.60
C THR A 33 -7.16 21.62 -4.13
N THR A 34 -6.57 20.81 -3.25
CA THR A 34 -6.50 21.07 -1.80
C THR A 34 -5.07 21.39 -1.40
N LEU A 35 -4.91 22.42 -0.56
CA LEU A 35 -3.62 22.81 0.01
C LEU A 35 -3.36 22.07 1.33
N PHE A 36 -2.27 21.33 1.39
CA PHE A 36 -1.74 20.72 2.61
C PHE A 36 -0.52 21.50 3.11
N MET A 37 -0.35 21.57 4.44
CA MET A 37 0.83 22.13 5.08
C MET A 37 1.49 21.04 5.93
N VAL A 38 2.69 20.62 5.54
CA VAL A 38 3.42 19.52 6.19
C VAL A 38 4.81 20.01 6.61
N PRO A 39 5.32 19.66 7.82
CA PRO A 39 6.67 20.03 8.23
C PRO A 39 7.73 19.63 7.18
N ASP A 40 8.61 20.58 6.82
CA ASP A 40 9.58 20.40 5.72
C ASP A 40 10.48 19.19 5.93
N ALA A 41 11.08 19.08 7.12
CA ALA A 41 11.96 17.98 7.47
C ALA A 41 11.25 16.62 7.34
N LEU A 42 10.01 16.52 7.80
CA LEU A 42 9.24 15.28 7.81
C LEU A 42 8.93 14.80 6.38
N ILE A 43 8.41 15.68 5.53
CA ILE A 43 7.98 15.26 4.19
C ILE A 43 9.18 14.99 3.26
N ARG A 44 10.30 15.70 3.44
CA ARG A 44 11.52 15.49 2.66
C ARG A 44 12.27 14.23 3.06
N GLU A 45 12.25 13.87 4.34
CA GLU A 45 12.82 12.60 4.80
C GLU A 45 12.15 11.41 4.11
N HIS A 46 10.84 11.50 3.88
CA HIS A 46 10.02 10.41 3.40
C HIS A 46 9.80 10.38 1.88
N SER A 47 9.67 11.53 1.24
CA SER A 47 9.43 11.63 -0.20
C SER A 47 10.63 12.16 -0.96
N LYS A 48 11.34 11.26 -1.66
CA LYS A 48 12.44 11.63 -2.56
C LYS A 48 12.01 12.57 -3.68
N VAL A 49 10.76 12.47 -4.12
CA VAL A 49 10.20 13.34 -5.17
C VAL A 49 10.02 14.76 -4.65
N ILE A 50 9.45 14.91 -3.45
CA ILE A 50 9.25 16.22 -2.83
C ILE A 50 10.59 16.84 -2.43
N ASP A 51 11.52 16.05 -1.88
CA ASP A 51 12.87 16.52 -1.57
C ASP A 51 13.61 17.02 -2.82
N SER A 52 13.53 16.28 -3.93
CA SER A 52 14.12 16.68 -5.21
C SER A 52 13.47 17.93 -5.79
N ALA A 53 12.16 18.12 -5.61
CA ALA A 53 11.44 19.29 -6.07
C ALA A 53 11.84 20.54 -5.26
N LEU A 54 11.91 20.40 -3.93
CA LEU A 54 12.24 21.50 -3.01
C LEU A 54 13.71 21.90 -3.04
N SER A 55 14.62 20.97 -3.35
CA SER A 55 16.05 21.27 -3.50
C SER A 55 16.35 22.21 -4.67
N LYS A 56 15.39 22.40 -5.58
CA LYS A 56 15.48 23.34 -6.72
C LYS A 56 14.89 24.71 -6.41
N VAL A 57 14.26 24.88 -5.25
CA VAL A 57 13.64 26.14 -4.84
C VAL A 57 14.71 27.04 -4.22
N SER A 58 14.86 28.25 -4.75
CA SER A 58 15.82 29.23 -4.24
C SER A 58 15.53 29.62 -2.78
N PRO A 59 16.57 29.87 -1.95
CA PRO A 59 16.38 30.39 -0.60
C PRO A 59 15.50 31.64 -0.57
N GLY A 60 14.62 31.76 0.43
CA GLY A 60 13.68 32.87 0.57
C GLY A 60 12.43 32.80 -0.32
N THR A 61 12.31 31.78 -1.18
CA THR A 61 11.08 31.54 -1.95
C THR A 61 10.11 30.67 -1.17
N GLU A 62 8.80 30.87 -1.37
CA GLU A 62 7.76 30.00 -0.81
C GLU A 62 8.02 28.54 -1.21
N ARG A 63 8.11 27.66 -0.21
CA ARG A 63 8.37 26.23 -0.39
C ARG A 63 7.06 25.53 -0.75
N ARG A 64 6.81 25.38 -2.05
CA ARG A 64 5.56 24.86 -2.59
C ARG A 64 5.78 23.77 -3.63
N VAL A 65 5.03 22.68 -3.53
CA VAL A 65 5.05 21.54 -4.46
C VAL A 65 3.64 21.27 -4.96
N ARG A 66 3.52 20.88 -6.23
CA ARG A 66 2.24 20.46 -6.84
C ARG A 66 2.26 18.97 -7.13
N LEU A 67 1.20 18.27 -6.74
CA LEU A 67 0.96 16.86 -6.98
C LEU A 67 -0.36 16.70 -7.78
N PRO A 68 -0.34 16.99 -9.09
CA PRO A 68 -1.52 16.80 -9.93
C PRO A 68 -1.87 15.31 -10.06
N ASN A 69 -3.12 15.00 -10.41
CA ASN A 69 -3.65 13.63 -10.54
C ASN A 69 -3.59 12.77 -9.26
N ILE A 70 -3.39 13.40 -8.10
CA ILE A 70 -3.51 12.75 -6.80
C ILE A 70 -4.79 13.27 -6.14
N ASN A 71 -5.65 12.38 -5.69
CA ASN A 71 -6.84 12.76 -4.95
C ASN A 71 -6.43 13.29 -3.56
N PRO A 72 -6.91 14.48 -3.15
CA PRO A 72 -6.64 15.05 -1.83
C PRO A 72 -6.91 14.11 -0.65
N ALA A 73 -8.01 13.34 -0.69
CA ALA A 73 -8.37 12.44 0.40
C ALA A 73 -7.30 11.36 0.62
N HIS A 74 -6.66 10.87 -0.44
CA HIS A 74 -5.61 9.84 -0.32
C HIS A 74 -4.30 10.44 0.17
N PHE A 75 -4.00 11.67 -0.25
CA PHE A 75 -2.85 12.38 0.29
C PHE A 75 -3.03 12.68 1.79
N ASN A 76 -4.25 12.91 2.26
CA ASN A 76 -4.53 13.03 3.68
C ASN A 76 -4.12 11.76 4.46
N TRP A 77 -4.40 10.55 3.96
CA TRP A 77 -3.92 9.31 4.59
C TRP A 77 -2.40 9.20 4.60
N TYR A 78 -1.72 9.67 3.56
CA TYR A 78 -0.26 9.74 3.55
C TYR A 78 0.28 10.72 4.59
N VAL A 79 -0.36 11.88 4.77
CA VAL A 79 -0.02 12.82 5.84
C VAL A 79 -0.23 12.16 7.21
N GLU A 80 -1.37 11.50 7.43
CA GLU A 80 -1.63 10.74 8.65
C GLU A 80 -0.55 9.67 8.91
N TRP A 81 -0.11 8.96 7.86
CA TRP A 81 1.02 8.04 7.92
C TRP A 81 2.32 8.73 8.34
N LEU A 82 2.69 9.84 7.68
CA LEU A 82 3.94 10.56 7.97
C LEU A 82 4.06 10.87 9.45
N PHE A 83 2.98 11.35 10.05
CA PHE A 83 2.95 11.74 11.45
C PHE A 83 2.76 10.58 12.43
N SER A 84 1.88 9.62 12.13
CA SER A 84 1.51 8.56 13.10
C SER A 84 2.30 7.27 12.94
N GLY A 85 2.88 7.02 11.76
CA GLY A 85 3.44 5.72 11.40
C GLY A 85 2.40 4.61 11.33
N ARG A 86 1.12 4.96 11.19
CA ARG A 86 0.00 4.01 11.10
C ARG A 86 -0.77 4.23 9.81
N LEU A 87 -1.26 3.13 9.23
CA LEU A 87 -2.15 3.16 8.07
C LEU A 87 -3.60 3.17 8.54
N TRP A 88 -4.38 4.12 8.02
CA TRP A 88 -5.80 4.30 8.33
C TRP A 88 -6.67 4.09 7.09
N ILE A 89 -6.35 3.04 6.31
CA ILE A 89 -7.00 2.81 5.00
C ILE A 89 -8.16 1.80 5.06
N PHE A 90 -8.16 0.90 6.04
CA PHE A 90 -9.20 -0.12 6.24
C PHE A 90 -10.31 0.36 7.19
N VAL A 91 -11.51 -0.19 7.02
CA VAL A 91 -12.69 0.17 7.81
C VAL A 91 -12.62 -0.53 9.17
N GLN A 92 -12.67 0.25 10.26
CA GLN A 92 -12.59 -0.30 11.63
C GLN A 92 -13.70 -1.30 11.96
N ASN A 93 -14.88 -1.13 11.36
CA ASN A 93 -16.03 -2.01 11.53
C ASN A 93 -16.30 -2.78 10.24
N ARG A 94 -15.31 -3.59 9.82
CA ARG A 94 -15.40 -4.40 8.61
C ARG A 94 -16.67 -5.27 8.68
N VAL A 95 -17.41 -5.28 7.58
CA VAL A 95 -18.65 -6.05 7.47
C VAL A 95 -18.30 -7.54 7.51
N PRO A 96 -18.85 -8.34 8.45
CA PRO A 96 -18.51 -9.75 8.54
C PRO A 96 -18.79 -10.49 7.25
N HIS A 97 -17.99 -11.51 6.98
CA HIS A 97 -18.24 -12.42 5.87
C HIS A 97 -19.67 -13.01 5.97
N ASN A 98 -20.39 -13.03 4.84
CA ASN A 98 -21.82 -13.36 4.69
C ASN A 98 -22.86 -12.31 5.10
N TRP A 99 -22.46 -11.09 5.46
CA TRP A 99 -23.40 -10.00 5.74
C TRP A 99 -23.64 -9.16 4.48
N GLU A 100 -24.84 -8.58 4.35
CA GLU A 100 -25.18 -7.68 3.25
C GLU A 100 -24.19 -6.50 3.20
N GLY A 101 -23.66 -6.23 2.01
CA GLY A 101 -22.67 -5.17 1.81
C GLY A 101 -21.21 -5.57 2.04
N HIS A 102 -20.91 -6.82 2.40
CA HIS A 102 -19.53 -7.30 2.54
C HIS A 102 -18.71 -7.07 1.26
N GLU A 103 -19.19 -7.55 0.11
CA GLU A 103 -18.47 -7.38 -1.17
C GLU A 103 -18.22 -5.91 -1.55
N VAL A 104 -19.18 -5.03 -1.25
CA VAL A 104 -19.03 -3.59 -1.50
C VAL A 104 -17.95 -3.02 -0.59
N ALA A 105 -17.97 -3.36 0.70
CA ALA A 105 -16.95 -2.92 1.65
C ALA A 105 -15.55 -3.42 1.26
N GLU A 106 -15.43 -4.68 0.83
CA GLU A 106 -14.16 -5.24 0.35
C GLU A 106 -13.63 -4.55 -0.90
N SER A 107 -14.52 -4.26 -1.86
CA SER A 107 -14.14 -3.52 -3.05
C SER A 107 -13.68 -2.09 -2.69
N GLU A 108 -14.34 -1.43 -1.74
CA GLU A 108 -13.91 -0.11 -1.27
C GLU A 108 -12.53 -0.16 -0.59
N GLU A 109 -12.28 -1.15 0.27
CA GLU A 109 -10.98 -1.32 0.92
C GLU A 109 -9.86 -1.58 -0.09
N PHE A 110 -10.12 -2.44 -1.08
CA PHE A 110 -9.19 -2.69 -2.17
C PHE A 110 -8.88 -1.41 -2.96
N GLU A 111 -9.90 -0.63 -3.31
CA GLU A 111 -9.70 0.65 -4.02
C GLU A 111 -8.88 1.65 -3.20
N ARG A 112 -9.11 1.75 -1.89
CA ARG A 112 -8.29 2.62 -1.01
C ARG A 112 -6.83 2.17 -0.97
N TRP A 113 -6.59 0.86 -0.88
CA TRP A 113 -5.25 0.30 -0.93
C TRP A 113 -4.57 0.59 -2.28
N LEU A 114 -5.26 0.36 -3.40
CA LEU A 114 -4.78 0.65 -4.76
C LEU A 114 -4.35 2.10 -4.92
N LEU A 115 -5.18 3.03 -4.42
CA LEU A 115 -4.93 4.46 -4.49
C LEU A 115 -3.72 4.87 -3.65
N CYS A 116 -3.53 4.25 -2.48
CA CYS A 116 -2.33 4.45 -1.67
C CYS A 116 -1.09 3.84 -2.31
N LEU A 117 -1.21 2.68 -2.97
CA LEU A 117 -0.10 2.07 -3.71
C LEU A 117 0.36 2.99 -4.85
N ARG A 118 -0.57 3.53 -5.63
CA ARG A 118 -0.30 4.55 -6.66
C ARG A 118 0.40 5.77 -6.06
N LEU A 119 -0.11 6.29 -4.93
CA LEU A 119 0.48 7.43 -4.24
C LEU A 119 1.92 7.13 -3.79
N SER A 120 2.18 5.96 -3.19
CA SER A 120 3.52 5.54 -2.75
C SER A 120 4.53 5.57 -3.89
N SER A 121 4.11 5.20 -5.09
CA SER A 121 4.91 5.26 -6.32
C SER A 121 5.17 6.70 -6.77
N ALA A 122 4.14 7.55 -6.71
CA ALA A 122 4.24 8.96 -7.06
C ALA A 122 5.17 9.75 -6.12
N VAL A 123 5.14 9.49 -4.81
CA VAL A 123 6.00 10.17 -3.82
C VAL A 123 7.34 9.48 -3.59
N LYS A 124 7.49 8.23 -4.07
CA LYS A 124 8.67 7.36 -3.91
C LYS A 124 9.08 7.15 -2.44
N ASP A 125 8.09 6.91 -1.58
CA ASP A 125 8.29 6.58 -0.18
C ASP A 125 8.27 5.05 0.00
N SER A 126 9.45 4.46 0.22
CA SER A 126 9.59 3.01 0.42
C SER A 126 8.98 2.55 1.74
N ASP A 127 9.07 3.37 2.80
CA ASP A 127 8.61 2.99 4.13
C ASP A 127 7.07 2.96 4.14
N PHE A 128 6.42 3.92 3.47
CA PHE A 128 4.97 3.90 3.26
C PHE A 128 4.53 2.70 2.42
N ARG A 129 5.29 2.37 1.36
CA ARG A 129 4.98 1.21 0.52
C ARG A 129 5.10 -0.09 1.29
N ASP A 130 6.14 -0.27 2.08
CA ASP A 130 6.34 -1.45 2.92
C ASP A 130 5.19 -1.60 3.93
N ALA A 131 4.73 -0.49 4.53
CA ALA A 131 3.54 -0.52 5.37
C ALA A 131 2.29 -0.96 4.60
N LEU A 132 2.12 -0.52 3.35
CA LEU A 132 1.00 -0.96 2.50
C LEU A 132 1.07 -2.46 2.16
N VAL A 133 2.26 -3.04 2.08
CA VAL A 133 2.45 -4.50 1.95
C VAL A 133 1.88 -5.19 3.20
N ASP A 134 2.22 -4.71 4.38
CA ASP A 134 1.75 -5.32 5.63
C ASP A 134 0.25 -5.21 5.81
N GLY A 135 -0.32 -4.03 5.50
CA GLY A 135 -1.77 -3.85 5.49
C GLY A 135 -2.45 -4.78 4.48
N PHE A 136 -1.84 -5.02 3.33
CA PHE A 136 -2.36 -5.94 2.32
C PHE A 136 -2.30 -7.41 2.76
N ILE A 137 -1.21 -7.82 3.41
CA ILE A 137 -1.07 -9.16 4.00
C ILE A 137 -2.17 -9.39 5.04
N GLU A 138 -2.40 -8.41 5.91
CA GLU A 138 -3.47 -8.46 6.90
C GLU A 138 -4.84 -8.60 6.21
N TRP A 139 -5.11 -7.77 5.19
CA TRP A 139 -6.35 -7.82 4.43
C TRP A 139 -6.60 -9.18 3.76
N ILE A 140 -5.60 -9.75 3.07
CA ILE A 140 -5.67 -11.09 2.46
C ILE A 140 -5.93 -12.15 3.54
N SER A 141 -5.25 -12.05 4.68
CA SER A 141 -5.40 -13.03 5.77
C SER A 141 -6.81 -13.06 6.37
N GLN A 142 -7.53 -11.93 6.27
CA GLN A 142 -8.91 -11.79 6.72
C GLN A 142 -9.91 -12.27 5.67
N LEU A 143 -9.59 -12.15 4.37
CA LEU A 143 -10.40 -12.73 3.28
C LEU A 143 -10.33 -14.27 3.26
N ASP A 144 -9.19 -14.85 3.63
CA ASP A 144 -8.95 -16.30 3.58
C ASP A 144 -9.32 -16.89 2.20
N ARG A 145 -10.38 -17.70 2.12
CA ARG A 145 -10.85 -18.32 0.86
C ARG A 145 -11.58 -17.36 -0.07
N ASP A 146 -11.98 -16.18 0.40
CA ASP A 146 -12.62 -15.17 -0.43
C ASP A 146 -11.64 -14.40 -1.33
N TYR A 147 -10.33 -14.60 -1.12
CA TYR A 147 -9.31 -14.14 -2.05
C TYR A 147 -9.31 -15.04 -3.30
N GLY A 148 -10.36 -14.91 -4.11
CA GLY A 148 -10.54 -15.66 -5.35
C GLY A 148 -9.83 -15.05 -6.55
N TRP A 149 -10.14 -15.60 -7.72
CA TRP A 149 -9.60 -15.18 -9.02
C TRP A 149 -9.64 -13.66 -9.25
N GLU A 150 -10.80 -13.03 -9.02
CA GLU A 150 -11.00 -11.62 -9.35
C GLU A 150 -10.07 -10.69 -8.57
N TYR A 151 -9.92 -10.93 -7.26
CA TYR A 151 -8.99 -10.17 -6.44
C TYR A 151 -7.54 -10.43 -6.84
N GLY A 152 -7.15 -11.69 -7.07
CA GLY A 152 -5.79 -12.01 -7.48
C GLY A 152 -5.37 -11.31 -8.78
N VAL A 153 -6.27 -11.25 -9.77
CA VAL A 153 -5.99 -10.53 -11.03
C VAL A 153 -5.97 -9.02 -10.84
N LYS A 154 -6.91 -8.44 -10.07
CA LYS A 154 -6.91 -7.00 -9.76
C LYS A 154 -5.61 -6.59 -9.07
N VAL A 155 -5.15 -7.38 -8.10
CA VAL A 155 -3.89 -7.18 -7.38
C VAL A 155 -2.70 -7.28 -8.33
N ALA A 156 -2.66 -8.30 -9.19
CA ALA A 156 -1.59 -8.46 -10.16
C ALA A 156 -1.46 -7.22 -11.07
N TRP A 157 -2.58 -6.68 -11.57
CA TRP A 157 -2.58 -5.46 -12.36
C TRP A 157 -2.14 -4.23 -11.57
N ALA A 158 -2.57 -4.09 -10.32
CA ALA A 158 -2.16 -3.01 -9.44
C ALA A 158 -0.63 -3.01 -9.21
N VAL A 159 -0.07 -4.18 -8.92
CA VAL A 159 1.37 -4.37 -8.72
C VAL A 159 2.13 -4.06 -10.01
N ASP A 160 1.65 -4.55 -11.15
CA ASP A 160 2.28 -4.30 -12.45
C ASP A 160 2.30 -2.80 -12.81
N ALA A 161 1.22 -2.09 -12.50
CA ALA A 161 1.10 -0.67 -12.79
C ALA A 161 1.94 0.23 -11.87
N TYR A 162 2.10 -0.13 -10.58
CA TYR A 162 2.58 0.83 -9.57
C TYR A 162 3.79 0.41 -8.76
N ALA A 163 4.07 -0.90 -8.62
CA ALA A 163 5.16 -1.39 -7.79
C ALA A 163 6.49 -1.50 -8.55
N GLY A 164 6.44 -1.79 -9.85
CA GLY A 164 7.61 -1.99 -10.72
C GLY A 164 7.94 -3.47 -10.93
N SER A 165 8.82 -3.78 -11.89
CA SER A 165 9.08 -5.16 -12.30
C SER A 165 9.85 -5.99 -11.27
N GLU A 166 10.69 -5.33 -10.48
CA GLU A 166 11.54 -5.94 -9.46
C GLU A 166 10.91 -5.91 -8.06
N SER A 167 9.65 -5.46 -7.95
CA SER A 167 9.00 -5.33 -6.65
C SER A 167 8.73 -6.70 -6.03
N PRO A 168 9.11 -6.92 -4.75
CA PRO A 168 8.79 -8.17 -4.05
C PRO A 168 7.28 -8.40 -3.87
N MET A 169 6.45 -7.36 -4.05
CA MET A 169 4.98 -7.49 -4.09
C MET A 169 4.49 -8.47 -5.17
N ARG A 170 5.28 -8.72 -6.22
CA ARG A 170 4.94 -9.73 -7.24
C ARG A 170 4.90 -11.14 -6.66
N GLU A 171 5.86 -11.48 -5.81
CA GLU A 171 5.87 -12.76 -5.10
C GLU A 171 4.70 -12.86 -4.12
N LEU A 172 4.41 -11.77 -3.37
CA LEU A 172 3.26 -11.73 -2.46
C LEU A 172 1.94 -12.00 -3.19
N ALA A 173 1.71 -11.34 -4.32
CA ALA A 173 0.50 -11.54 -5.11
C ALA A 173 0.37 -13.01 -5.55
N ALA A 174 1.47 -13.60 -6.04
CA ALA A 174 1.50 -14.98 -6.49
C ALA A 174 1.33 -15.99 -5.35
N ASP A 175 1.93 -15.74 -4.18
CA ASP A 175 1.78 -16.57 -2.98
C ASP A 175 0.34 -16.54 -2.45
N ALA A 176 -0.28 -15.35 -2.43
CA ALA A 176 -1.67 -15.20 -2.03
C ALA A 176 -2.63 -15.97 -2.95
N ALA A 177 -2.44 -15.86 -4.27
CA ALA A 177 -3.20 -16.63 -5.24
C ALA A 177 -2.95 -18.14 -5.09
N PHE A 178 -1.67 -18.54 -5.02
CA PHE A 178 -1.29 -19.94 -4.89
C PHE A 178 -1.85 -20.61 -3.64
N ARG A 179 -2.00 -19.89 -2.52
CA ARG A 179 -2.61 -20.44 -1.32
C ARG A 179 -4.13 -20.47 -1.41
N ASN A 180 -4.78 -19.37 -1.78
CA ASN A 180 -6.22 -19.19 -1.55
C ASN A 180 -7.09 -19.71 -2.71
N TRP A 181 -6.57 -19.79 -3.93
CA TRP A 181 -7.36 -20.17 -5.11
C TRP A 181 -7.80 -21.63 -5.11
N ASP A 182 -9.03 -21.91 -5.53
CA ASP A 182 -9.49 -23.28 -5.76
C ASP A 182 -9.16 -23.76 -7.19
N THR A 183 -9.52 -25.00 -7.51
CA THR A 183 -9.31 -25.58 -8.86
C THR A 183 -9.99 -24.75 -9.96
N SER A 184 -11.14 -24.13 -9.68
CA SER A 184 -11.86 -23.29 -10.65
C SER A 184 -11.04 -22.04 -10.97
N ASP A 185 -10.48 -21.39 -9.97
CA ASP A 185 -9.65 -20.20 -10.14
C ASP A 185 -8.36 -20.48 -10.95
N PHE A 186 -7.70 -21.63 -10.73
CA PHE A 186 -6.57 -22.03 -11.58
C PHE A 186 -6.98 -22.31 -13.03
N THR A 187 -8.19 -22.81 -13.26
CA THR A 187 -8.66 -23.09 -14.61
C THR A 187 -8.81 -21.77 -15.39
N LYS A 188 -9.31 -20.71 -14.75
CA LYS A 188 -9.45 -19.36 -15.34
C LYS A 188 -8.12 -18.74 -15.77
N LEU A 189 -6.98 -19.07 -15.13
CA LEU A 189 -5.64 -18.66 -15.60
C LEU A 189 -5.37 -19.08 -17.04
N THR A 190 -5.84 -20.28 -17.41
CA THR A 190 -5.56 -20.87 -18.72
C THR A 190 -6.52 -20.36 -19.81
N GLU A 191 -7.69 -19.89 -19.41
CA GLU A 191 -8.76 -19.46 -20.32
C GLU A 191 -8.68 -17.97 -20.68
N THR A 192 -8.09 -17.15 -19.81
CA THR A 192 -8.15 -15.69 -19.95
C THR A 192 -6.78 -15.09 -20.32
N ARG A 193 -6.78 -14.16 -21.29
CA ARG A 193 -5.61 -13.30 -21.58
C ARG A 193 -5.57 -12.03 -20.73
N ALA A 194 -6.46 -11.91 -19.75
CA ALA A 194 -6.69 -10.69 -18.98
C ALA A 194 -5.79 -10.56 -17.75
N THR A 195 -4.66 -11.28 -17.69
CA THR A 195 -3.80 -11.37 -16.52
C THR A 195 -2.34 -11.11 -16.90
N PRO A 196 -1.55 -10.38 -16.08
CA PRO A 196 -0.14 -10.17 -16.35
C PRO A 196 0.63 -11.50 -16.49
N LEU A 197 1.44 -11.63 -17.55
CA LEU A 197 2.16 -12.88 -17.85
C LEU A 197 3.09 -13.33 -16.72
N TRP A 198 3.74 -12.38 -16.04
CA TRP A 198 4.63 -12.68 -14.91
C TRP A 198 3.86 -13.37 -13.78
N PHE A 199 2.62 -12.93 -13.52
CA PHE A 199 1.80 -13.45 -12.44
C PHE A 199 1.36 -14.88 -12.73
N CYS A 200 0.88 -15.14 -13.96
CA CYS A 200 0.56 -16.50 -14.40
C CYS A 200 1.79 -17.42 -14.28
N GLY A 201 2.96 -16.96 -14.72
CA GLY A 201 4.21 -17.72 -14.64
C GLY A 201 4.58 -18.10 -13.20
N LEU A 202 4.53 -17.13 -12.27
CA LEU A 202 4.85 -17.38 -10.85
C LEU A 202 3.84 -18.33 -10.20
N VAL A 203 2.54 -18.12 -10.40
CA VAL A 203 1.50 -18.96 -9.81
C VAL A 203 1.60 -20.40 -10.33
N LEU A 204 1.82 -20.59 -11.64
CA LEU A 204 2.02 -21.92 -12.23
C LEU A 204 3.30 -22.58 -11.74
N ALA A 205 4.41 -21.84 -11.63
CA ALA A 205 5.66 -22.39 -11.10
C ALA A 205 5.50 -22.92 -9.68
N LYS A 206 4.83 -22.16 -8.80
CA LYS A 206 4.50 -22.58 -7.42
C LYS A 206 3.60 -23.81 -7.41
N ALA A 207 2.57 -23.85 -8.25
CA ALA A 207 1.68 -25.00 -8.37
C ALA A 207 2.39 -26.27 -8.86
N THR A 208 3.29 -26.15 -9.85
CA THR A 208 4.10 -27.27 -10.34
C THR A 208 5.06 -27.77 -9.26
N ALA A 209 5.73 -26.87 -8.53
CA ALA A 209 6.62 -27.25 -7.45
C ALA A 209 5.88 -28.01 -6.34
N ALA A 210 4.72 -27.50 -5.89
CA ALA A 210 3.95 -28.17 -4.84
C ALA A 210 3.48 -29.57 -5.25
N ARG A 211 3.03 -29.74 -6.50
CA ARG A 211 2.67 -31.06 -7.04
C ARG A 211 3.86 -32.02 -7.05
N HIS A 212 5.03 -31.53 -7.45
CA HIS A 212 6.24 -32.36 -7.52
C HIS A 212 6.71 -32.83 -6.14
N PHE A 213 6.56 -31.99 -5.11
CA PHE A 213 6.99 -32.30 -3.75
C PHE A 213 5.89 -32.92 -2.86
N GLY A 214 4.68 -33.13 -3.38
CA GLY A 214 3.55 -33.63 -2.59
C GLY A 214 3.12 -32.67 -1.48
N ASN A 215 3.44 -31.38 -1.63
CA ASN A 215 3.15 -30.37 -0.62
C ASN A 215 1.67 -29.97 -0.68
N ASP A 216 1.03 -30.03 0.47
CA ASP A 216 -0.32 -29.49 0.65
C ASP A 216 -0.26 -27.96 0.53
N ARG A 217 -1.04 -27.42 -0.42
CA ARG A 217 -1.13 -25.97 -0.67
C ARG A 217 -1.56 -25.20 0.58
N THR A 218 -2.37 -25.81 1.43
CA THR A 218 -2.83 -25.20 2.69
C THR A 218 -1.71 -25.08 3.72
N LYS A 219 -0.61 -25.82 3.54
CA LYS A 219 0.61 -25.73 4.34
C LYS A 219 1.62 -24.75 3.76
N HIS A 220 1.38 -24.20 2.57
CA HIS A 220 2.19 -23.10 2.09
C HIS A 220 1.91 -21.89 2.99
N PRO A 221 2.91 -21.39 3.72
CA PRO A 221 2.71 -20.19 4.50
C PRO A 221 2.28 -19.09 3.52
N LEU A 222 1.16 -18.42 3.81
CA LEU A 222 1.17 -16.98 3.57
C LEU A 222 2.21 -16.43 4.55
N PRO A 223 2.77 -15.25 4.31
CA PRO A 223 3.41 -14.50 5.38
C PRO A 223 2.62 -14.71 6.67
N PRO A 224 3.28 -15.18 7.75
CA PRO A 224 2.57 -15.58 8.94
C PRO A 224 1.71 -14.42 9.43
N LYS A 225 0.64 -14.74 10.17
CA LYS A 225 -0.19 -13.70 10.83
C LYS A 225 0.66 -12.70 11.62
N GLU A 226 1.84 -13.12 12.04
CA GLU A 226 2.86 -12.25 12.59
C GLU A 226 3.47 -11.38 11.50
N ILE A 227 2.95 -10.15 11.40
CA ILE A 227 3.48 -9.07 10.55
C ILE A 227 5.00 -8.86 10.74
N THR A 228 5.61 -9.32 11.84
CA THR A 228 7.03 -9.12 12.12
C THR A 228 7.98 -9.79 11.12
N THR A 229 7.54 -10.80 10.35
CA THR A 229 8.42 -11.56 9.43
C THR A 229 8.15 -11.32 7.94
N THR A 230 7.43 -10.25 7.59
CA THR A 230 7.00 -9.99 6.19
C THR A 230 8.03 -9.24 5.34
N CYS A 231 9.25 -9.04 5.85
CA CYS A 231 10.28 -8.23 5.19
C CYS A 231 10.70 -8.77 3.82
N GLU A 232 10.51 -10.06 3.55
CA GLU A 232 10.78 -10.66 2.23
C GLU A 232 9.91 -10.07 1.10
N TYR A 233 8.77 -9.45 1.45
CA TYR A 233 7.87 -8.79 0.51
C TYR A 233 8.05 -7.26 0.48
N HIS A 234 9.02 -6.73 1.20
CA HIS A 234 9.25 -5.29 1.35
C HIS A 234 10.35 -4.77 0.42
N GLU A 235 10.21 -3.55 -0.08
CA GLU A 235 11.21 -2.91 -0.94
C GLU A 235 12.50 -2.58 -0.19
N HIS A 236 12.48 -2.41 1.14
CA HIS A 236 13.70 -2.07 1.87
C HIS A 236 14.78 -3.15 1.72
N ASP A 237 14.41 -4.42 1.59
CA ASP A 237 15.35 -5.54 1.47
C ASP A 237 16.17 -5.43 0.17
N ASN A 238 15.50 -5.17 -0.95
CA ASN A 238 16.12 -4.90 -2.25
C ASN A 238 17.09 -3.70 -2.22
N HIS A 239 16.90 -2.76 -1.30
CA HIS A 239 17.71 -1.54 -1.19
C HIS A 239 18.73 -1.59 -0.05
N GLY A 240 18.82 -2.70 0.71
CA GLY A 240 19.68 -2.81 1.90
C GLY A 240 19.36 -1.77 2.98
N LYS A 241 18.11 -1.33 3.06
CA LYS A 241 17.64 -0.33 4.03
C LYS A 241 17.10 -1.00 5.29
N ILE A 242 17.08 -0.25 6.38
CA ILE A 242 16.44 -0.67 7.62
C ILE A 242 14.92 -0.64 7.43
N CYS A 243 14.24 -1.75 7.75
CA CYS A 243 12.78 -1.85 7.75
C CYS A 243 12.13 -0.73 8.57
N TYR A 244 11.03 -0.16 8.07
CA TYR A 244 10.29 0.90 8.73
C TYR A 244 9.82 0.52 10.15
N LYS A 245 9.53 -0.78 10.38
CA LYS A 245 9.15 -1.34 11.71
C LYS A 245 10.19 -1.09 12.79
N LYS A 246 11.48 -1.06 12.43
CA LYS A 246 12.57 -0.77 13.37
C LYS A 246 12.68 0.73 13.67
N ARG A 247 12.27 1.58 12.73
CA ARG A 247 12.30 3.04 12.87
C ARG A 247 11.09 3.56 13.66
N ARG A 248 9.98 2.83 13.58
CA ARG A 248 8.70 3.17 14.20
C ARG A 248 8.16 1.92 14.91
N PRO A 249 8.68 1.58 16.11
CA PRO A 249 8.15 0.44 16.86
C PRO A 249 6.72 0.76 17.30
N PHE A 250 5.77 -0.06 16.85
CA PHE A 250 4.36 -0.04 17.24
C PHE A 250 3.99 -1.31 17.99
#